data_AF-A0A6T9HX13-F1
#
_entry.id   AF-A0A6T9HX13-F1
#
_cell.length_a   1.000
_cell.length_b   1.000
_cell.length_c   1.000
_cell.angle_alpha   90.00
_cell.angle_beta   90.00
_cell.angle_gamma   90.00
#
_symmetry.space_group_name_H-M   'P 1'
#
loop_
_entity.id
_entity.type
_entity.pdbx_description
1 polymer ?
#
loop_
_entity_poly.entity_id
_entity_poly.type
_entity_poly.pdbx_seq_one_letter_code
_entity_poly.pdbx_strand_id
1 'polypeptide(L)'
;MTVDTRSMQSISEADRKRCAFWRVWCLVELAAAAAMQVPVIMLVGTAADDDASFTPNNKMLKNLGNLVDVAQADATVKDDIPMIMERVLPPILGVLGKEESIQRINSSTQGAITGAFSIMEQREL
;
A
#
# COMPACT_ATOMS: atom_id res chain seq x y z
N MET A 1 0.15 16.53 17.77
CA MET A 1 -0.69 15.77 16.82
C MET A 1 -0.66 14.32 17.25
N THR A 2 -1.72 13.88 17.93
CA THR A 2 -1.94 12.47 18.26
C THR A 2 -2.32 11.75 16.97
N VAL A 3 -1.49 10.80 16.53
CA VAL A 3 -1.83 9.88 15.44
C VAL A 3 -2.99 9.03 15.96
N ASP A 4 -4.20 9.30 15.45
CA ASP A 4 -5.41 8.53 15.77
C ASP A 4 -5.19 7.10 15.30
N THR A 5 -4.85 6.22 16.24
CA THR A 5 -4.66 4.78 16.06
C THR A 5 -6.04 4.14 15.89
N ARG A 6 -6.73 4.44 14.78
CA ARG A 6 -7.97 3.73 14.42
C ARG A 6 -7.60 2.29 14.13
N SER A 7 -7.92 1.43 15.08
CA SER A 7 -7.34 0.10 15.17
C SER A 7 -7.67 -0.76 13.95
N MET A 8 -6.63 -1.31 13.33
CA MET A 8 -6.70 -2.40 12.34
C MET A 8 -7.47 -3.63 12.85
N GLN A 9 -7.81 -3.68 14.14
CA GLN A 9 -8.63 -4.73 14.77
C GLN A 9 -10.05 -4.80 14.20
N SER A 10 -10.55 -3.75 13.54
CA SER A 10 -11.89 -3.74 12.94
C SER A 10 -11.97 -4.44 11.56
N ILE A 11 -10.83 -4.73 10.93
CA ILE A 11 -10.77 -5.33 9.59
C ILE A 11 -10.49 -6.83 9.73
N SER A 12 -11.26 -7.67 9.04
CA SER A 12 -11.06 -9.12 9.08
C SER A 12 -9.69 -9.52 8.54
N GLU A 13 -9.12 -10.62 9.02
CA GLU A 13 -7.84 -11.13 8.50
C GLU A 13 -7.91 -11.47 7.01
N ALA A 14 -9.05 -11.99 6.57
CA ALA A 14 -9.31 -12.28 5.16
C ALA A 14 -9.22 -11.02 4.29
N ASP A 15 -9.82 -9.91 4.75
CA ASP A 15 -9.78 -8.65 4.01
C ASP A 15 -8.39 -7.99 4.05
N ARG A 16 -7.65 -8.14 5.15
CA ARG A 16 -6.27 -7.63 5.23
C ARG A 16 -5.36 -8.27 4.18
N LYS A 17 -5.53 -9.57 3.94
CA LYS A 17 -4.78 -10.33 2.92
C LYS A 17 -5.08 -9.91 1.48
N ARG A 18 -6.23 -9.24 1.23
CA ARG A 18 -6.63 -8.76 -0.11
C ARG A 18 -6.00 -7.42 -0.47
N CYS A 19 -5.56 -6.63 0.51
CA CYS A 19 -4.90 -5.36 0.26
C CYS A 19 -3.40 -5.56 0.02
N ALA A 20 -2.90 -5.15 -1.14
CA ALA A 20 -1.48 -5.32 -1.49
C ALA A 20 -0.54 -4.59 -0.52
N PHE A 21 -0.94 -3.42 -0.01
CA PHE A 21 -0.10 -2.59 0.87
C PHE A 21 0.10 -3.16 2.29
N TRP A 22 -0.71 -4.14 2.69
CA TRP A 22 -0.49 -4.88 3.93
C TRP A 22 0.24 -6.20 3.70
N ARG A 23 0.69 -6.51 2.48
CA ARG A 23 1.52 -7.68 2.23
C ARG A 23 2.97 -7.25 2.22
N VAL A 24 3.76 -7.77 3.16
CA VAL A 24 5.16 -7.36 3.34
C VAL A 24 5.99 -7.46 2.05
N TRP A 25 5.75 -8.48 1.20
CA TRP A 25 6.48 -8.66 -0.05
C TRP A 25 6.15 -7.61 -1.11
N CYS A 26 4.93 -7.07 -1.13
CA CYS A 26 4.59 -5.97 -2.03
C CYS A 26 5.31 -4.67 -1.65
N LEU A 27 5.75 -4.52 -0.41
CA LEU A 27 6.58 -3.39 0.01
C LEU A 27 7.94 -3.40 -0.67
N VAL A 28 8.48 -4.60 -0.95
CA VAL A 28 9.75 -4.75 -1.68
C VAL A 28 9.60 -4.25 -3.12
N GLU A 29 8.49 -4.58 -3.77
CA GLU A 29 8.17 -4.11 -5.13
C GLU A 29 7.99 -2.58 -5.16
N LEU A 30 7.27 -2.01 -4.20
CA LEU A 30 7.12 -0.56 -4.05
C LEU A 30 8.45 0.13 -3.77
N ALA A 31 9.28 -0.46 -2.91
CA ALA A 31 10.60 0.08 -2.61
C ALA A 31 11.52 0.05 -3.84
N ALA A 32 11.49 -1.02 -4.63
CA ALA A 32 12.23 -1.11 -5.88
C ALA A 32 11.74 -0.06 -6.90
N ALA A 33 10.43 0.10 -7.07
CA ALA A 33 9.86 1.13 -7.94
C ALA A 33 10.27 2.54 -7.49
N ALA A 34 10.23 2.83 -6.19
CA ALA A 34 10.65 4.10 -5.62
C ALA A 34 12.15 4.36 -5.83
N ALA A 35 13.00 3.35 -5.61
CA ALA A 35 14.45 3.45 -5.82
C ALA A 35 14.80 3.71 -7.31
N MET A 36 14.05 3.09 -8.22
CA MET A 36 14.19 3.28 -9.66
C MET A 36 13.47 4.53 -10.20
N GLN A 37 12.81 5.31 -9.35
CA GLN A 37 12.00 6.48 -9.73
C GLN A 37 10.92 6.15 -10.79
N VAL A 38 10.37 4.93 -10.72
CA VAL A 38 9.29 4.49 -11.60
C VAL A 38 7.95 4.90 -10.99
N PRO A 39 7.05 5.54 -11.75
CA PRO A 39 5.71 5.86 -11.27
C PRO A 39 4.94 4.58 -10.91
N VAL A 40 4.35 4.57 -9.71
CA VAL A 40 3.44 3.50 -9.27
C VAL A 40 2.03 3.89 -9.65
N ILE A 41 1.40 3.10 -10.52
CA ILE A 41 0.01 3.25 -10.94
C ILE A 41 -0.81 2.17 -10.24
N MET A 42 -1.95 2.57 -9.68
CA MET A 42 -2.87 1.65 -9.01
C MET A 42 -4.28 1.81 -9.55
N LEU A 43 -4.97 0.68 -9.71
CA LEU A 43 -6.41 0.64 -9.92
C LEU A 43 -7.08 0.09 -8.65
N VAL A 44 -8.12 0.79 -8.18
CA VAL A 44 -8.89 0.39 -7.00
C VAL A 44 -10.37 0.25 -7.36
N GLY A 45 -10.90 -0.94 -7.14
CA GLY A 45 -12.20 -1.32 -7.67
C GLY A 45 -12.41 -2.82 -7.67
N THR A 46 -13.41 -3.25 -8.43
CA THR A 46 -13.78 -4.66 -8.56
C THR A 46 -13.58 -5.07 -10.01
N ALA A 47 -12.84 -6.16 -10.23
CA ALA A 47 -12.86 -6.87 -11.51
C ALA A 47 -14.20 -7.58 -11.64
N ALA A 48 -14.85 -7.46 -12.78
CA ALA A 48 -16.04 -8.24 -13.07
C ALA A 48 -15.68 -9.70 -13.35
N ASP A 49 -16.67 -10.59 -13.26
CA ASP A 49 -16.51 -12.02 -13.51
C ASP A 49 -16.12 -12.35 -14.98
N ASP A 50 -16.18 -11.36 -15.87
CA ASP A 50 -15.81 -11.49 -17.28
C ASP A 50 -14.34 -11.19 -17.58
N ASP A 51 -13.53 -10.85 -16.55
CA ASP A 51 -12.11 -10.45 -16.63
C ASP A 51 -11.81 -9.27 -17.60
N ALA A 52 -12.85 -8.70 -18.23
CA ALA A 52 -12.73 -7.68 -19.26
C ALA A 52 -13.13 -6.30 -18.74
N SER A 53 -13.95 -6.24 -17.69
CA SER A 53 -14.42 -4.98 -17.12
C SER A 53 -13.93 -4.75 -15.69
N PHE A 54 -13.56 -3.50 -15.43
CA PHE A 54 -13.12 -3.02 -14.11
C PHE A 54 -14.02 -1.87 -13.70
N THR A 55 -14.67 -1.99 -12.54
CA THR A 55 -15.50 -0.92 -11.98
C THR A 55 -14.71 -0.21 -10.88
N PRO A 56 -14.32 1.06 -11.08
CA PRO A 56 -13.69 1.87 -10.03
C PRO A 56 -14.54 1.94 -8.76
N ASN A 57 -13.89 1.99 -7.61
CA ASN A 57 -14.58 2.14 -6.33
C ASN A 57 -13.98 3.31 -5.52
N ASN A 58 -14.56 4.49 -5.71
CA ASN A 58 -14.11 5.73 -5.06
C ASN A 58 -14.21 5.66 -3.53
N LYS A 59 -15.16 4.90 -2.98
CA LYS A 59 -15.25 4.69 -1.52
C LYS A 59 -14.08 3.86 -1.01
N MET A 60 -13.66 2.85 -1.76
CA MET A 60 -12.49 2.03 -1.42
C MET A 60 -11.21 2.85 -1.46
N LEU A 61 -11.04 3.75 -2.44
CA LEU A 61 -9.93 4.70 -2.47
C LEU A 61 -9.88 5.59 -1.23
N LYS A 62 -11.04 6.14 -0.80
CA LYS A 62 -11.14 6.97 0.43
C LYS A 62 -10.74 6.16 1.65
N ASN A 63 -11.19 4.92 1.74
CA ASN A 63 -10.85 4.05 2.84
C ASN A 63 -9.35 3.70 2.83
N LEU A 64 -8.76 3.37 1.67
CA LEU A 64 -7.33 3.09 1.55
C LEU A 64 -6.47 4.27 2.00
N GLY A 65 -6.78 5.49 1.57
CA GLY A 65 -6.02 6.69 1.99
C GLY A 65 -6.00 6.89 3.50
N ASN A 66 -7.09 6.53 4.19
CA ASN A 66 -7.22 6.68 5.65
C ASN A 66 -6.69 5.49 6.46
N LEU A 67 -6.65 4.29 5.87
CA LEU A 67 -6.38 3.04 6.59
C LEU A 67 -5.00 2.44 6.30
N VAL A 68 -4.42 2.75 5.14
CA VAL A 68 -3.16 2.14 4.74
C VAL A 68 -2.01 2.72 5.56
N ASP A 69 -1.41 1.85 6.34
CA ASP A 69 -0.17 2.08 7.07
C ASP A 69 0.74 0.85 6.90
N VAL A 70 1.85 1.07 6.21
CA VAL A 70 2.85 0.04 5.91
C VAL A 70 3.48 -0.54 7.17
N ALA A 71 3.52 0.21 8.29
CA ALA A 71 4.02 -0.30 9.57
C ALA A 71 3.20 -1.51 10.08
N GLN A 72 1.97 -1.67 9.58
CA GLN A 72 1.05 -2.72 9.98
C GLN A 72 0.98 -3.85 8.93
N ALA A 73 1.92 -3.90 7.99
CA ALA A 73 2.01 -4.98 7.02
C ALA A 73 2.20 -6.34 7.69
N ASP A 74 1.59 -7.35 7.08
CA ASP A 74 1.55 -8.73 7.53
C ASP A 74 2.18 -9.66 6.49
N ALA A 75 2.50 -10.88 6.95
CA ALA A 75 3.11 -11.93 6.16
C ALA A 75 2.56 -13.30 6.56
N THR A 76 2.47 -14.20 5.59
CA THR A 76 2.16 -15.62 5.85
C THR A 76 3.25 -16.25 6.72
N VAL A 77 4.51 -15.90 6.46
CA VAL A 77 5.67 -16.30 7.27
C VAL A 77 6.01 -15.11 8.16
N LYS A 78 5.73 -15.20 9.47
CA LYS A 78 5.84 -14.04 10.38
C LYS A 78 7.26 -13.46 10.48
N ASP A 79 8.27 -14.30 10.31
CA ASP A 79 9.68 -13.87 10.33
C ASP A 79 10.07 -13.01 9.12
N ASP A 80 9.28 -13.03 8.03
CA ASP A 80 9.50 -12.16 6.88
C ASP A 80 9.31 -10.68 7.23
N ILE A 81 8.46 -10.37 8.21
CA ILE A 81 8.17 -8.97 8.59
C ILE A 81 9.43 -8.26 9.10
N PRO A 82 10.10 -8.71 10.19
CA PRO A 82 11.31 -8.07 10.65
C PRO A 82 12.44 -8.18 9.61
N MET A 83 12.56 -9.32 8.92
CA MET A 83 13.58 -9.51 7.89
C MET A 83 13.46 -8.47 6.76
N ILE A 84 12.27 -8.27 6.21
CA ILE A 84 12.06 -7.30 5.14
C ILE A 84 12.21 -5.88 5.65
N MET A 85 11.53 -5.55 6.75
CA MET A 85 11.48 -4.19 7.29
C MET A 85 12.85 -3.67 7.74
N GLU A 86 13.70 -4.54 8.30
CA GLU A 86 14.97 -4.13 8.91
C GLU A 86 16.17 -4.38 7.99
N ARG A 87 16.10 -5.37 7.09
CA ARG A 87 17.27 -5.82 6.31
C ARG A 87 17.12 -5.67 4.81
N VAL A 88 15.90 -5.65 4.27
CA VAL A 88 15.67 -5.59 2.81
C VAL A 88 15.30 -4.19 2.36
N LEU A 89 14.33 -3.54 3.01
CA LEU A 89 13.87 -2.22 2.57
C LEU A 89 14.92 -1.11 2.71
N PRO A 90 15.67 -1.00 3.83
CA PRO A 90 16.65 0.07 3.98
C PRO A 90 17.70 0.14 2.86
N PRO A 91 18.39 -0.96 2.48
CA PRO A 91 19.39 -0.90 1.42
C PRO A 91 18.78 -0.63 0.03
N ILE A 92 17.56 -1.11 -0.26
CA ILE A 92 16.87 -0.81 -1.54
C ILE A 92 16.60 0.68 -1.66
N LEU A 93 16.12 1.30 -0.57
CA LEU A 93 15.75 2.72 -0.54
C LEU A 93 16.93 3.65 -0.32
N GLY A 94 18.12 3.11 0.00
CA GLY A 94 19.30 3.89 0.35
C GLY A 94 19.14 4.69 1.64
N VAL A 95 18.47 4.11 2.65
CA VAL A 95 18.17 4.77 3.94
C VAL A 95 18.80 4.01 5.12
N LEU A 96 18.88 4.68 6.28
CA LEU A 96 19.63 4.18 7.43
C LEU A 96 18.87 3.15 8.29
N GLY A 97 17.55 3.07 8.17
CA GLY A 97 16.76 2.23 9.05
C GLY A 97 15.31 2.01 8.62
N LYS A 98 14.63 1.21 9.43
CA LYS A 98 13.25 0.77 9.22
C LYS A 98 12.27 1.93 9.22
N GLU A 99 12.42 2.88 10.14
CA GLU A 99 11.49 4.00 10.30
C GLU A 99 11.46 4.90 9.06
N GLU A 100 12.63 5.23 8.51
CA GLU A 100 12.72 6.00 7.26
C GLU A 100 12.19 5.19 6.06
N SER A 101 12.43 3.87 6.05
CA SER A 101 11.89 2.97 5.01
C SER A 101 10.35 3.00 5.01
N ILE A 102 9.74 2.84 6.19
CA ILE A 102 8.29 2.91 6.37
C ILE A 102 7.75 4.26 5.90
N GLN A 103 8.41 5.37 6.31
CA GLN A 103 7.98 6.71 5.91
C GLN A 103 7.98 6.87 4.39
N ARG A 104 9.07 6.47 3.71
CA ARG A 104 9.18 6.58 2.24
C ARG A 104 8.12 5.75 1.51
N ILE A 105 7.89 4.53 1.95
CA ILE A 105 6.90 3.65 1.31
C ILE A 105 5.48 4.15 1.59
N ASN A 106 5.18 4.63 2.80
CA ASN A 106 3.91 5.29 3.10
C ASN A 106 3.69 6.50 2.19
N SER A 107 4.71 7.36 1.99
CA SER A 107 4.61 8.50 1.07
C SER A 107 4.37 8.06 -0.38
N SER A 108 5.08 7.04 -0.87
CA SER A 108 4.89 6.49 -2.22
C SER A 108 3.48 5.91 -2.40
N THR A 109 3.00 5.17 -1.39
CA THR A 109 1.66 4.58 -1.37
C THR A 109 0.56 5.63 -1.40
N GLN A 110 0.69 6.69 -0.58
CA GLN A 110 -0.24 7.82 -0.59
C GLN A 110 -0.22 8.57 -1.92
N GLY A 111 0.94 8.70 -2.55
CA GLY A 111 1.07 9.23 -3.91
C GLY A 111 0.30 8.40 -4.95
N ALA A 112 0.44 7.07 -4.90
CA ALA A 112 -0.29 6.16 -5.79
C ALA A 112 -1.81 6.21 -5.56
N ILE A 113 -2.26 6.27 -4.29
CA ILE A 113 -3.68 6.43 -3.95
C ILE A 113 -4.22 7.76 -4.48
N THR A 114 -3.49 8.85 -4.30
CA THR A 114 -3.89 10.19 -4.78
C THR A 114 -3.96 10.23 -6.31
N GLY A 115 -2.97 9.65 -7.00
CA GLY A 115 -2.98 9.54 -8.45
C GLY A 115 -4.18 8.72 -8.97
N ALA A 116 -4.49 7.60 -8.30
CA ALA A 116 -5.65 6.79 -8.62
C ALA A 116 -6.96 7.57 -8.46
N PHE A 117 -7.11 8.36 -7.39
CA PHE A 117 -8.24 9.28 -7.22
C PHE A 117 -8.40 10.23 -8.40
N SER A 118 -7.34 10.96 -8.75
CA SER A 118 -7.41 11.98 -9.81
C SER A 118 -7.82 11.37 -11.16
N ILE A 119 -7.29 10.19 -11.50
CA ILE A 119 -7.58 9.53 -12.76
C ILE A 119 -9.00 8.93 -12.77
N MET A 120 -9.45 8.37 -11.66
CA MET A 120 -10.77 7.72 -11.58
C MET A 120 -11.92 8.73 -11.51
N GLU A 121 -11.76 9.85 -10.81
CA GLU A 121 -12.74 10.94 -10.84
C GLU A 121 -12.86 11.57 -12.23
N GLN A 122 -11.74 11.73 -12.95
CA GLN A 122 -11.75 12.27 -14.32
C GLN A 122 -12.39 11.33 -15.36
N ARG A 123 -12.47 10.02 -15.08
CA ARG A 123 -13.18 9.05 -15.95
C ARG A 123 -14.70 9.09 -15.79
N GLU A 124 -15.21 9.61 -14.67
CA GLU A 124 -16.64 9.70 -14.38
C GLU A 124 -17.28 11.00 -14.89
N LEU A 125 -16.47 11.96 -15.39
CA LEU A 125 -16.88 13.22 -16.03
C LEU A 125 -16.84 13.12 -17.56
#